data_AF-A0A5C2HG67-F1
#
_entry.id   AF-A0A5C2HG67-F1
#
_cell.length_a   1.000
_cell.length_b   1.000
_cell.length_c   1.000
_cell.angle_alpha   90.00
_cell.angle_beta   90.00
_cell.angle_gamma   90.00
#
_symmetry.space_group_name_H-M   'P 1'
#
loop_
_entity.id
_entity.type
_entity.pdbx_description
1 polymer ?
#
loop_
_entity_poly.entity_id
_entity_poly.type
_entity_poly.pdbx_seq_one_letter_code
_entity_poly.pdbx_strand_id
1 'polypeptide(L)' 'MQIWFIFFIIIGFLTTIFSKEKYSSLLIIFIIFVVWSEFIINYVWGTMALVSMLIGYFFGRLFKKNK' A
#
# COMPACT_ATOMS: atom_id res chain seq x y z
N MET A 1 -5.41 -16.11 2.65
CA MET A 1 -5.70 -15.09 1.61
C MET A 1 -6.23 -13.78 2.20
N GLN A 2 -7.29 -13.79 3.02
CA GLN A 2 -7.82 -12.54 3.62
C GLN A 2 -6.82 -11.81 4.55
N ILE A 3 -5.99 -12.54 5.29
CA ILE A 3 -4.98 -11.96 6.20
C ILE A 3 -3.95 -11.09 5.44
N TRP A 4 -3.55 -11.52 4.24
CA TRP A 4 -2.63 -10.77 3.38
C TRP A 4 -3.21 -9.42 2.94
N PHE A 5 -4.52 -9.36 2.72
CA PHE A 5 -5.21 -8.13 2.34
C PHE A 5 -5.11 -7.07 3.44
N ILE A 6 -5.32 -7.46 4.70
CA ILE A 6 -5.21 -6.59 5.88
C ILE A 6 -3.76 -6.12 6.05
N PHE A 7 -2.79 -7.01 5.84
CA PHE A 7 -1.37 -6.67 5.92
C PHE A 7 -0.97 -5.57 4.93
N PHE A 8 -1.45 -5.63 3.69
CA PHE A 8 -1.17 -4.59 2.67
C PHE A 8 -1.79 -3.23 2.99
N ILE A 9 -2.99 -3.21 3.57
CA ILE A 9 -3.62 -1.97 4.05
C ILE A 9 -2.77 -1.33 5.14
N ILE A 10 -2.29 -2.12 6.11
CA ILE A 10 -1.45 -1.62 7.21
C ILE A 10 -0.13 -1.04 6.68
N ILE A 11 0.50 -1.71 5.71
CA ILE A 11 1.73 -1.20 5.07
C ILE A 11 1.48 0.14 4.36
N GLY A 12 0.42 0.23 3.55
CA GLY A 12 0.06 1.47 2.86
C GLY A 12 -0.23 2.62 3.84
N PHE A 13 -0.85 2.31 4.97
CA PHE A 13 -1.13 3.26 6.04
C PHE A 13 0.14 3.75 6.73
N LEU A 14 1.00 2.82 7.18
CA LEU A 14 2.27 3.13 7.86
C LEU A 14 3.21 3.93 6.97
N THR A 15 3.39 3.52 5.72
CA THR A 15 4.23 4.24 4.74
C THR A 15 3.78 5.69 4.58
N THR A 16 2.48 5.96 4.64
CA THR A 16 1.94 7.32 4.52
C THR A 16 2.12 8.17 5.78
N ILE A 17 1.99 7.56 6.96
CA ILE A 17 2.16 8.23 8.24
C ILE A 17 3.63 8.62 8.46
N PHE A 18 4.55 7.69 8.21
CA PHE A 18 5.98 7.90 8.48
C PHE A 18 6.70 8.66 7.36
N SER A 19 6.20 8.62 6.12
CA SER A 19 6.80 9.38 5.02
C SER A 19 6.51 10.86 5.19
N LYS A 20 7.54 11.71 5.24
CA LYS A 20 7.38 13.18 5.27
C LYS A 20 6.91 13.73 3.92
N GLU A 21 7.25 13.08 2.81
CA GLU A 21 7.00 13.56 1.45
C GLU A 21 5.91 12.74 0.73
N LYS A 22 4.95 13.44 0.11
CA LYS A 22 3.79 12.83 -0.56
C LYS A 22 4.16 11.86 -1.69
N TYR A 23 5.22 12.16 -2.44
CA TYR A 23 5.62 11.38 -3.60
C TYR A 23 6.47 10.16 -3.23
N SER A 24 7.26 10.27 -2.15
CA SER A 24 8.09 9.16 -1.64
C SER A 24 7.24 7.97 -1.19
N SER A 25 6.11 8.22 -0.54
CA SER A 25 5.21 7.16 -0.04
C SER A 25 4.52 6.38 -1.17
N LEU A 26 4.09 7.05 -2.24
CA LEU A 26 3.51 6.40 -3.42
C LEU A 26 4.55 5.56 -4.20
N LEU A 27 5.77 6.06 -4.31
CA LEU A 27 6.87 5.38 -4.97
C LEU A 27 7.27 4.10 -4.21
N ILE A 28 7.29 4.14 -2.88
CA ILE A 28 7.52 2.95 -2.02
C ILE A 28 6.42 1.90 -2.22
N ILE A 29 5.14 2.31 -2.23
CA ILE A 29 4.01 1.40 -2.49
C ILE A 29 4.15 0.74 -3.86
N PHE A 30 4.55 1.52 -4.87
CA PHE A 30 4.74 1.01 -6.22
C PHE A 30 5.89 0.00 -6.31
N ILE A 31 7.04 0.25 -5.66
CA ILE A 31 8.16 -0.70 -5.61
C ILE A 31 7.72 -2.00 -4.93
N ILE A 32 7.03 -1.92 -3.79
CA ILE A 32 6.56 -3.12 -3.08
C ILE A 32 5.58 -3.91 -3.97
N PHE A 33 4.68 -3.23 -4.69
CA PHE A 33 3.78 -3.88 -5.63
C PHE A 33 4.51 -4.57 -6.77
N VAL A 34 5.47 -3.90 -7.44
CA VAL A 34 6.22 -4.48 -8.56
C VAL A 34 6.96 -5.73 -8.11
N VAL A 35 7.71 -5.63 -7.01
CA VAL A 35 8.44 -6.77 -6.43
C VAL A 35 7.47 -7.90 -6.08
N TRP A 36 6.34 -7.60 -5.45
CA TRP A 36 5.38 -8.62 -5.03
C TRP A 36 4.62 -9.25 -6.20
N SER A 37 4.38 -8.50 -7.27
CA SER A 37 3.67 -8.98 -8.47
C SER A 37 4.47 -10.02 -9.25
N GLU A 38 5.80 -9.95 -9.24
CA GLU A 38 6.66 -10.94 -9.88
C GLU A 38 6.60 -12.32 -9.20
N PHE A 39 6.34 -12.36 -7.88
CA PHE A 39 6.21 -13.61 -7.13
C PHE A 39 4.82 -14.26 -7.25
N ILE A 40 3.82 -13.51 -7.72
CA ILE A 40 2.45 -13.98 -7.84
C ILE A 40 2.17 -14.34 -9.30
N ILE A 41 2.10 -15.64 -9.60
CA ILE A 41 1.69 -16.19 -10.91
C ILE A 41 0.28 -15.70 -11.34
N ASN A 42 -0.51 -15.18 -10.39
CA ASN A 42 -1.94 -14.97 -10.53
C ASN A 42 -2.28 -13.47 -10.42
N TYR A 43 -2.30 -12.78 -11.56
CA TYR A 43 -2.41 -11.32 -11.73
C TYR A 43 -3.48 -10.63 -10.85
N VAL A 44 -4.61 -11.31 -10.62
CA VAL A 44 -5.74 -10.86 -9.78
C VAL A 44 -5.31 -10.55 -8.35
N TRP A 45 -4.42 -11.37 -7.78
CA TRP A 45 -3.96 -11.23 -6.41
C TRP A 45 -2.97 -10.07 -6.25
N GLY A 46 -2.15 -9.83 -7.27
CA GLY A 46 -1.32 -8.64 -7.36
C GLY A 46 -2.17 -7.37 -7.39
N THR A 47 -3.18 -7.32 -8.27
CA THR A 47 -4.06 -6.16 -8.35
C THR A 47 -4.83 -5.92 -7.05
N MET A 48 -5.30 -6.97 -6.39
CA MET A 48 -5.91 -6.87 -5.07
C MET A 48 -4.95 -6.29 -4.01
N ALA A 49 -3.66 -6.68 -4.03
CA ALA A 49 -2.65 -6.11 -3.13
C ALA A 49 -2.41 -4.62 -3.40
N LEU A 50 -2.34 -4.20 -4.68
CA LEU A 50 -2.21 -2.79 -5.05
C LEU A 50 -3.40 -1.97 -4.53
N VAL A 51 -4.62 -2.45 -4.77
CA VAL A 51 -5.85 -1.78 -4.33
C VAL A 51 -5.88 -1.67 -2.80
N SER A 52 -5.47 -2.74 -2.09
CA SER A 52 -5.34 -2.74 -0.63
C SER A 52 -4.37 -1.68 -0.12
N MET A 53 -3.18 -1.58 -0.74
CA MET A 53 -2.18 -0.58 -0.37
C MET A 53 -2.66 0.85 -0.63
N LEU A 54 -3.38 1.08 -1.74
CA LEU A 54 -3.96 2.39 -2.06
C LEU A 54 -5.04 2.79 -1.05
N ILE A 55 -5.86 1.84 -0.59
CA ILE A 55 -6.83 2.08 0.49
C ILE A 55 -6.10 2.50 1.77
N GLY A 56 -5.07 1.74 2.18
CA GLY A 56 -4.24 2.09 3.34
C GLY A 56 -3.61 3.48 3.22
N TYR A 57 -3.06 3.81 2.04
CA TYR A 57 -2.50 5.12 1.74
C TYR A 57 -3.53 6.24 1.87
N PHE A 58 -4.74 6.03 1.34
CA PHE A 58 -5.82 7.01 1.40
C PHE A 58 -6.22 7.32 2.85
N PHE A 59 -6.43 6.29 3.67
CA PHE A 59 -6.74 6.47 5.10
C PHE A 59 -5.59 7.12 5.86
N GLY A 60 -4.34 6.74 5.59
CA GLY A 60 -3.16 7.35 6.21
C GLY A 60 -3.04 8.83 5.87
N ARG A 61 -3.38 9.20 4.63
CA ARG A 61 -3.38 10.58 4.17
C ARG A 61 -4.49 11.41 4.82
N LEU A 62 -5.69 10.86 5.01
CA LEU A 62 -6.76 11.52 5.76
C LEU A 62 -6.34 11.79 7.20
N PHE A 63 -5.76 10.79 7.87
CA PHE A 63 -5.27 10.92 9.25
C PHE A 63 -4.17 11.99 9.37
N LYS A 64 -3.22 12.02 8.44
CA LYS A 64 -2.12 12.99 8.44
C LYS A 64 -2.57 14.42 8.14
N LYS A 65 -3.67 14.61 7.40
CA LYS A 65 -4.25 15.94 7.11
C LYS A 65 -5.02 16.51 8.31
N ASN A 66 -5.50 15.65 9.21
CA ASN A 66 -6.25 16.04 10.42
C ASN A 66 -5.35 16.32 11.64
N LYS A 67 -4.02 16.39 11.45
CA LYS A 67 -3.02 16.63 12.50
C LYS A 67 -2.25 17.90 12.18
#